data_AF-A0A7J3LJJ2-F1
#
_entry.id   AF-A0A7J3LJJ2-F1
#
_cell.length_a   1.000
_cell.length_b   1.000
_cell.length_c   1.000
_cell.angle_alpha   90.00
_cell.angle_beta   90.00
_cell.angle_gamma   90.00
#
_symmetry.space_group_name_H-M   'P 1'
#
loop_
_entity.id
_entity.type
_entity.pdbx_description
1 polymer ?
#
loop_
_entity_poly.entity_id
_entity_poly.type
_entity_poly.pdbx_seq_one_letter_code
_entity_poly.pdbx_strand_id
1 'polypeptide(L)'
;MMRMLIIMALAIIIAGCQADCEKAKEQIDDGIAALNYCSEDSDCIVAMFGCPFGCESYINKDADQSAVKAAIAKYESRCSACEYRCIEPLPPVCYQGRCVASSVSKATSAQKTEEIQVTAIVKECPVCDDNNACTRETCGKETDYTCYYEIIKPCCGDNVCDKAEYGNCEDCPSCETAEKCSEAHFDYDKQACVITKESGCCGNGACEIGESCTSCKDDCTCREGSTLDKYPGFLGKSPYVVVGDEAKGTDVFTASNLANALLVSNIKVDTKLASQVGKVSEHDMIILGRPCENKLLAEFLKQSKCEGFLEPGRAVVKLVVKDGNEYVLLAGYSADDTAKASELLKKKGLTGTEVMIDTSGSTAKVIN
;
A
#
# COMPACT_ATOMS: atom_id res chain seq x y z
N MET A 1 24.13 -21.35 -26.81
CA MET A 1 22.88 -21.67 -27.54
C MET A 1 21.83 -22.34 -26.66
N MET A 2 22.13 -23.40 -25.88
CA MET A 2 21.12 -24.13 -25.09
C MET A 2 20.37 -23.30 -24.02
N ARG A 3 21.03 -22.33 -23.36
CA ARG A 3 20.36 -21.40 -22.41
C ARG A 3 19.40 -20.40 -23.06
N MET A 4 19.61 -20.06 -24.34
CA MET A 4 18.75 -19.11 -25.06
C MET A 4 17.44 -19.78 -25.53
N LEU A 5 17.51 -21.07 -25.87
CA LEU A 5 16.34 -21.89 -26.19
C LEU A 5 15.40 -22.11 -24.98
N ILE A 6 15.97 -22.28 -23.77
CA ILE A 6 15.16 -22.45 -22.54
C ILE A 6 14.40 -21.16 -22.20
N ILE A 7 15.03 -20.00 -22.35
CA ILE A 7 14.39 -18.69 -22.09
C ILE A 7 13.26 -18.42 -23.10
N MET A 8 13.47 -18.73 -24.39
CA MET A 8 12.39 -18.61 -25.39
C MET A 8 11.22 -19.56 -25.12
N ALA A 9 11.49 -20.80 -24.69
CA ALA A 9 10.43 -21.76 -24.36
C ALA A 9 9.60 -21.32 -23.16
N LEU A 10 10.22 -20.75 -22.11
CA LEU A 10 9.53 -20.21 -20.94
C LEU A 10 8.68 -18.97 -21.27
N ALA A 11 9.17 -18.07 -22.13
CA ALA A 11 8.41 -16.90 -22.55
C ALA A 11 7.14 -17.26 -23.34
N ILE A 12 7.19 -18.33 -24.15
CA ILE A 12 6.02 -18.83 -24.90
C ILE A 12 4.97 -19.44 -23.96
N ILE A 13 5.40 -20.12 -22.89
CA ILE A 13 4.48 -20.70 -21.89
C ILE A 13 3.76 -19.59 -21.11
N ILE A 14 4.48 -18.52 -20.72
CA ILE A 14 3.89 -17.40 -19.95
C ILE A 14 2.87 -16.63 -20.80
N ALA A 15 3.16 -16.38 -22.08
CA ALA A 15 2.24 -15.67 -22.98
C ALA A 15 0.93 -16.46 -23.24
N GLY A 16 1.00 -17.79 -23.27
CA GLY A 16 -0.19 -18.65 -23.44
C GLY A 16 -1.18 -18.55 -22.28
N CYS A 17 -0.70 -18.37 -21.04
CA CYS A 17 -1.57 -18.26 -19.86
C CYS A 17 -2.40 -16.96 -19.85
N GLN A 18 -1.88 -15.86 -20.40
CA GLN A 18 -2.58 -14.57 -20.39
C GLN A 18 -3.76 -14.54 -21.38
N ALA A 19 -3.57 -15.08 -22.59
CA ALA A 19 -4.62 -15.11 -23.62
C ALA A 19 -5.84 -15.95 -23.20
N ASP A 20 -5.62 -17.05 -22.47
CA ASP A 20 -6.68 -17.89 -21.93
C ASP A 20 -7.53 -17.16 -20.86
N CYS A 21 -6.88 -16.35 -20.02
CA CYS A 21 -7.55 -15.59 -18.98
C CYS A 21 -8.44 -14.48 -19.57
N GLU A 22 -7.98 -13.73 -20.56
CA GLU A 22 -8.80 -12.69 -21.21
C GLU A 22 -10.04 -13.28 -21.88
N LYS A 23 -9.89 -14.40 -22.59
CA LYS A 23 -11.02 -15.09 -23.21
C LYS A 23 -12.01 -15.64 -22.18
N ALA A 24 -11.50 -16.20 -21.07
CA ALA A 24 -12.35 -16.66 -19.99
C ALA A 24 -13.08 -15.50 -19.30
N LYS A 25 -12.43 -14.34 -19.17
CA LYS A 25 -13.02 -13.13 -18.63
C LYS A 25 -14.19 -12.64 -19.50
N GLU A 26 -13.96 -12.52 -20.81
CA GLU A 26 -15.00 -12.12 -21.78
C GLU A 26 -16.23 -13.03 -21.72
N GLN A 27 -16.01 -14.36 -21.64
CA GLN A 27 -17.10 -15.33 -21.52
C GLN A 27 -17.92 -15.17 -20.23
N ILE A 28 -17.27 -14.77 -19.13
CA ILE A 28 -17.95 -14.51 -17.86
C ILE A 28 -18.71 -13.19 -17.92
N ASP A 29 -18.12 -12.14 -18.49
CA ASP A 29 -18.77 -10.83 -18.67
C ASP A 29 -20.05 -10.95 -19.53
N ASP A 30 -19.98 -11.70 -20.64
CA ASP A 30 -21.15 -12.01 -21.47
C ASP A 30 -22.21 -12.80 -20.69
N GLY A 31 -21.76 -13.75 -19.88
CA GLY A 31 -22.63 -14.54 -19.00
C GLY A 31 -23.37 -13.68 -17.99
N ILE A 32 -22.68 -12.73 -17.34
CA ILE A 32 -23.27 -11.78 -16.39
C ILE A 32 -24.26 -10.85 -17.11
N ALA A 33 -23.89 -10.34 -18.29
CA ALA A 33 -24.75 -9.46 -19.07
C ALA A 33 -26.07 -10.15 -19.47
N ALA A 34 -26.05 -11.45 -19.76
CA ALA A 34 -27.24 -12.23 -20.08
C ALA A 34 -28.22 -12.37 -18.89
N LEU A 35 -27.76 -12.19 -17.64
CA LEU A 35 -28.61 -12.21 -16.44
C LEU A 35 -29.30 -10.85 -16.18
N ASN A 36 -28.94 -9.79 -16.90
CA ASN A 36 -29.47 -8.43 -16.71
C ASN A 36 -30.76 -8.22 -17.53
N TYR A 37 -31.89 -8.60 -16.94
CA TYR A 37 -33.22 -8.36 -17.49
C TYR A 37 -34.26 -8.17 -16.38
N CYS A 38 -35.35 -7.46 -16.66
CA CYS A 38 -36.45 -7.27 -15.70
C CYS A 38 -37.73 -6.81 -16.40
N SER A 39 -38.87 -7.01 -15.72
CA SER A 39 -40.16 -6.40 -16.07
C SER A 39 -40.58 -5.34 -15.05
N GLU A 40 -40.19 -5.52 -13.79
CA GLU A 40 -40.50 -4.61 -12.67
C GLU A 40 -39.32 -4.51 -11.68
N ASP A 41 -39.31 -3.48 -10.82
CA ASP A 41 -38.22 -3.24 -9.86
C ASP A 41 -37.96 -4.43 -8.93
N SER A 42 -39.03 -5.13 -8.53
CA SER A 42 -39.00 -6.34 -7.71
C SER A 42 -38.31 -7.51 -8.38
N ASP A 43 -38.04 -7.48 -9.68
CA ASP A 43 -37.28 -8.50 -10.38
C ASP A 43 -35.77 -8.34 -10.19
N CYS A 44 -35.31 -7.16 -9.75
CA CYS A 44 -33.89 -6.85 -9.73
C CYS A 44 -33.25 -7.09 -8.36
N ILE A 45 -32.06 -7.69 -8.37
CA ILE A 45 -31.19 -7.87 -7.22
C ILE A 45 -29.76 -7.42 -7.55
N VAL A 46 -28.95 -7.20 -6.52
CA VAL A 46 -27.52 -6.99 -6.66
C VAL A 46 -26.80 -8.31 -6.42
N ALA A 47 -26.00 -8.75 -7.40
CA ALA A 47 -25.10 -9.89 -7.29
C ALA A 47 -23.66 -9.40 -7.22
N MET A 48 -22.89 -9.98 -6.29
CA MET A 48 -21.47 -9.70 -6.12
C MET A 48 -20.67 -10.86 -6.71
N PHE A 49 -20.15 -10.68 -7.92
CA PHE A 49 -19.30 -11.68 -8.59
C PHE A 49 -17.81 -11.52 -8.27
N GLY A 50 -17.41 -10.39 -7.66
CA GLY A 50 -16.05 -10.13 -7.20
C GLY A 50 -15.13 -9.66 -8.32
N CYS A 51 -13.86 -9.41 -7.99
CA CYS A 51 -12.87 -9.04 -8.99
C CYS A 51 -12.51 -10.24 -9.89
N PRO A 52 -12.37 -10.08 -11.23
CA PRO A 52 -12.45 -8.84 -12.04
C PRO A 52 -13.82 -8.52 -12.66
N PHE A 53 -14.89 -9.16 -12.17
CA PHE A 53 -16.23 -9.14 -12.77
C PHE A 53 -17.16 -8.07 -12.18
N GLY A 54 -16.60 -7.16 -11.39
CA GLY A 54 -17.31 -6.02 -10.81
C GLY A 54 -17.79 -6.26 -9.38
N CYS A 55 -17.82 -5.17 -8.61
CA CYS A 55 -18.35 -5.16 -7.25
C CYS A 55 -19.85 -5.43 -7.19
N GLU A 56 -20.57 -4.93 -8.18
CA GLU A 56 -22.03 -4.93 -8.21
C GLU A 56 -22.48 -5.23 -9.63
N SER A 57 -23.22 -6.32 -9.78
CA SER A 57 -23.94 -6.66 -11.00
C SER A 57 -25.42 -6.67 -10.69
N TYR A 58 -26.16 -5.78 -11.34
CA TYR A 58 -27.60 -5.71 -11.25
C TYR A 58 -28.19 -6.79 -12.14
N ILE A 59 -28.89 -7.78 -11.61
CA ILE A 59 -29.40 -8.93 -12.38
C ILE A 59 -30.83 -9.27 -11.99
N ASN A 60 -31.49 -10.09 -12.81
CA ASN A 60 -32.78 -10.65 -12.45
C ASN A 60 -32.63 -11.64 -11.28
N LYS A 61 -33.53 -11.57 -10.29
CA LYS A 61 -33.54 -12.44 -9.11
C LYS A 61 -33.75 -13.92 -9.44
N ASP A 62 -34.46 -14.19 -10.54
CA ASP A 62 -34.82 -15.53 -10.99
C ASP A 62 -33.85 -16.06 -12.06
N ALA A 63 -32.80 -15.31 -12.42
CA ALA A 63 -31.79 -15.76 -13.37
C ALA A 63 -30.91 -16.87 -12.78
N ASP A 64 -30.62 -17.91 -13.58
CA ASP A 64 -29.72 -18.99 -13.18
C ASP A 64 -28.25 -18.54 -13.21
N GLN A 65 -27.67 -18.35 -12.02
CA GLN A 65 -26.29 -17.91 -11.84
C GLN A 65 -25.27 -19.06 -11.84
N SER A 66 -25.72 -20.32 -11.90
CA SER A 66 -24.86 -21.48 -11.64
C SER A 66 -23.70 -21.59 -12.64
N ALA A 67 -23.97 -21.36 -13.93
CA ALA A 67 -22.96 -21.39 -14.99
C ALA A 67 -21.91 -20.29 -14.81
N VAL A 68 -22.34 -19.06 -14.50
CA VAL A 68 -21.44 -17.91 -14.29
C VAL A 68 -20.55 -18.15 -13.06
N LYS A 69 -21.12 -18.60 -11.94
CA LYS A 69 -20.35 -18.91 -10.72
C LYS A 69 -19.34 -20.03 -10.94
N ALA A 70 -19.70 -21.08 -11.68
CA ALA A 70 -18.78 -22.16 -12.03
C ALA A 70 -17.63 -21.67 -12.92
N ALA A 71 -17.91 -20.77 -13.87
CA ALA A 71 -16.90 -20.16 -14.73
C ALA A 71 -15.94 -19.26 -13.93
N ILE A 72 -16.46 -18.46 -12.99
CA ILE A 72 -15.64 -17.64 -12.08
C ILE A 72 -14.72 -18.50 -11.22
N ALA A 73 -15.23 -19.56 -10.58
CA ALA A 73 -14.39 -20.45 -9.78
C ALA A 73 -13.25 -21.09 -10.60
N LYS A 74 -13.52 -21.42 -11.87
CA LYS A 74 -12.49 -21.91 -12.80
C LYS A 74 -11.48 -20.82 -13.17
N TYR A 75 -11.94 -19.59 -13.38
CA TYR A 75 -11.09 -18.43 -13.63
C TYR A 75 -10.14 -18.18 -12.44
N GLU A 76 -10.67 -18.08 -11.22
CA GLU A 76 -9.88 -17.82 -10.00
C GLU A 76 -8.83 -18.90 -9.72
N SER A 77 -9.08 -20.15 -10.15
CA SER A 77 -8.10 -21.24 -9.99
C SER A 77 -6.90 -21.14 -10.93
N ARG A 78 -7.00 -20.34 -12.01
CA ARG A 78 -6.00 -20.27 -13.09
C ARG A 78 -5.43 -18.88 -13.32
N CYS A 79 -6.18 -17.84 -12.97
CA CYS A 79 -5.89 -16.45 -13.27
C CYS A 79 -5.70 -15.68 -11.95
N SER A 80 -4.88 -14.63 -11.97
CA SER A 80 -4.62 -13.82 -10.79
C SER A 80 -5.92 -13.17 -10.30
N ALA A 81 -6.26 -13.39 -9.04
CA ALA A 81 -7.25 -12.58 -8.35
C ALA A 81 -6.72 -11.14 -8.21
N CYS A 82 -7.56 -10.14 -8.43
CA CYS A 82 -7.25 -8.79 -8.00
C CYS A 82 -7.93 -8.48 -6.67
N GLU A 83 -7.35 -7.55 -5.93
CA GLU A 83 -7.84 -7.13 -4.62
C GLU A 83 -8.30 -5.68 -4.73
N TYR A 84 -9.61 -5.46 -4.67
CA TYR A 84 -10.18 -4.15 -4.36
C TYR A 84 -11.34 -4.32 -3.38
N ARG A 85 -11.61 -3.26 -2.60
CA ARG A 85 -12.75 -3.20 -1.68
C ARG A 85 -13.95 -2.58 -2.40
N CYS A 86 -15.12 -3.18 -2.22
CA CYS A 86 -16.35 -2.70 -2.83
C CYS A 86 -17.06 -1.69 -1.94
N ILE A 87 -17.61 -0.66 -2.57
CA ILE A 87 -18.54 0.29 -1.97
C ILE A 87 -19.91 -0.40 -1.82
N GLU A 88 -20.70 0.02 -0.83
CA GLU A 88 -22.05 -0.49 -0.60
C GLU A 88 -22.95 -0.20 -1.81
N PRO A 89 -23.63 -1.22 -2.38
CA PRO A 89 -24.37 -1.05 -3.63
C PRO A 89 -25.67 -0.28 -3.42
N LEU A 90 -26.06 0.48 -4.44
CA LEU A 90 -27.35 1.18 -4.44
C LEU A 90 -28.51 0.19 -4.66
N PRO A 91 -29.74 0.52 -4.20
CA PRO A 91 -30.91 -0.29 -4.49
C PRO A 91 -31.12 -0.44 -6.01
N PRO A 92 -31.41 -1.66 -6.49
CA PRO A 92 -31.65 -1.93 -7.90
C PRO A 92 -33.06 -1.49 -8.32
N VAL A 93 -33.23 -1.01 -9.56
CA VAL A 93 -34.51 -0.70 -10.19
C VAL A 93 -34.55 -1.23 -11.62
N CYS A 94 -35.75 -1.51 -12.13
CA CYS A 94 -35.95 -1.91 -13.51
C CYS A 94 -36.13 -0.68 -14.40
N TYR A 95 -35.20 -0.49 -15.34
CA TYR A 95 -35.23 0.62 -16.28
C TYR A 95 -34.97 0.11 -17.69
N GLN A 96 -35.92 0.37 -18.60
CA GLN A 96 -35.84 -0.07 -20.00
C GLN A 96 -35.59 -1.59 -20.16
N GLY A 97 -36.23 -2.39 -19.30
CA GLY A 97 -36.10 -3.85 -19.31
C GLY A 97 -34.78 -4.39 -18.76
N ARG A 98 -33.98 -3.54 -18.09
CA ARG A 98 -32.67 -3.86 -17.51
C ARG A 98 -32.59 -3.45 -16.06
N CYS A 99 -31.92 -4.25 -15.24
CA CYS A 99 -31.66 -3.88 -13.85
C CYS A 99 -30.52 -2.86 -13.79
N VAL A 100 -30.75 -1.72 -13.15
CA VAL A 100 -29.77 -0.62 -12.98
C VAL A 100 -29.82 -0.07 -11.55
N ALA A 101 -28.83 0.74 -11.18
CA ALA A 101 -28.84 1.46 -9.91
C ALA A 101 -29.94 2.54 -9.85
N SER A 102 -30.59 2.70 -8.70
CA SER A 102 -31.67 3.69 -8.48
C SER A 102 -31.29 5.16 -8.72
N SER A 103 -30.00 5.51 -8.71
CA SER A 103 -29.53 6.86 -9.07
C SER A 103 -29.72 7.17 -10.56
N VAL A 104 -29.69 6.15 -11.43
CA VAL A 104 -29.78 6.30 -12.89
C VAL A 104 -31.22 6.57 -13.35
N SER A 105 -32.23 6.03 -12.66
CA SER A 105 -33.64 6.23 -13.03
C SER A 105 -34.14 7.66 -12.77
N LYS A 106 -33.64 8.32 -11.73
CA LYS A 106 -34.06 9.68 -11.34
C LYS A 106 -33.60 10.76 -12.31
N ALA A 107 -32.53 10.52 -13.07
CA ALA A 107 -32.02 11.50 -14.04
C ALA A 107 -32.89 11.65 -15.30
N THR A 108 -33.83 10.72 -15.56
CA THR A 108 -34.52 10.66 -16.86
C THR A 108 -36.04 10.90 -16.79
N SER A 109 -36.64 11.00 -15.60
CA SER A 109 -38.10 11.18 -15.43
C SER A 109 -38.58 12.63 -15.32
N ALA A 110 -37.70 13.63 -15.47
CA ALA A 110 -38.03 15.06 -15.28
C ALA A 110 -38.51 15.80 -16.56
N GLN A 111 -39.17 15.14 -17.51
CA GLN A 111 -39.82 15.80 -18.65
C GLN A 111 -41.23 15.25 -18.91
N LYS A 112 -42.24 15.79 -18.22
CA LYS A 112 -43.64 15.73 -18.67
C LYS A 112 -44.37 17.00 -18.22
N THR A 113 -44.63 17.88 -19.17
CA THR A 113 -45.33 19.17 -19.00
C THR A 113 -46.83 18.97 -19.14
N GLU A 114 -47.63 19.38 -18.15
CA GLU A 114 -49.06 19.64 -18.29
C GLU A 114 -49.37 21.08 -17.87
N GLU A 115 -50.04 21.82 -18.75
CA GLU A 115 -50.48 23.20 -18.54
C GLU A 115 -51.79 23.24 -17.76
N ILE A 116 -51.79 23.93 -16.61
CA ILE A 116 -53.01 24.31 -15.88
C ILE A 116 -52.99 25.83 -15.69
N GLN A 117 -54.03 26.50 -16.17
CA GLN A 117 -54.23 27.93 -15.98
C GLN A 117 -54.69 28.22 -14.54
N VAL A 118 -53.79 28.79 -13.73
CA VAL A 118 -54.07 29.25 -12.37
C VAL A 118 -53.97 30.77 -12.33
N THR A 119 -55.00 31.37 -11.74
CA THR A 119 -55.13 32.80 -11.47
C THR A 119 -53.97 33.26 -10.58
N ALA A 120 -53.19 34.23 -11.05
CA ALA A 120 -51.91 34.63 -10.47
C ALA A 120 -52.09 35.29 -9.09
N ILE A 121 -51.83 34.52 -8.02
CA ILE A 121 -51.44 35.08 -6.73
C ILE A 121 -50.00 35.59 -6.91
N VAL A 122 -49.77 36.89 -6.72
CA VAL A 122 -48.43 37.46 -6.68
C VAL A 122 -47.77 36.91 -5.42
N LYS A 123 -47.00 35.84 -5.58
CA LYS A 123 -46.14 35.32 -4.53
C LYS A 123 -44.98 36.30 -4.37
N GLU A 124 -44.63 36.59 -3.12
CA GLU A 124 -43.44 37.38 -2.76
C GLU A 124 -42.48 36.47 -2.03
N CYS A 125 -41.17 36.75 -2.16
CA CYS A 125 -40.15 36.02 -1.42
C CYS A 125 -40.23 36.36 0.07
N PRO A 126 -40.20 35.35 0.96
CA PRO A 126 -39.98 35.62 2.37
C PRO A 126 -38.57 36.18 2.58
N VAL A 127 -38.31 36.76 3.77
CA VAL A 127 -36.96 37.17 4.16
C VAL A 127 -36.11 35.91 4.27
N CYS A 128 -35.14 35.75 3.38
CA CYS A 128 -34.31 34.55 3.29
C CYS A 128 -33.01 34.62 4.11
N ASP A 129 -32.82 35.64 4.96
CA ASP A 129 -31.58 35.85 5.70
C ASP A 129 -31.38 34.80 6.82
N ASP A 130 -30.47 33.83 6.63
CA ASP A 130 -30.12 32.83 7.64
C ASP A 130 -29.00 33.30 8.59
N ASN A 131 -28.50 34.53 8.41
CA ASN A 131 -27.35 35.12 9.09
C ASN A 131 -26.06 34.28 8.97
N ASN A 132 -25.95 33.44 7.95
CA ASN A 132 -24.75 32.66 7.66
C ASN A 132 -23.95 33.31 6.53
N ALA A 133 -22.77 33.84 6.85
CA ALA A 133 -21.88 34.44 5.85
C ALA A 133 -21.42 33.44 4.76
N CYS A 134 -21.57 32.14 5.01
CA CYS A 134 -21.21 31.05 4.12
C CYS A 134 -22.34 30.57 3.23
N THR A 135 -23.51 31.17 3.27
CA THR A 135 -24.60 30.84 2.35
C THR A 135 -24.88 32.01 1.41
N ARG A 136 -25.20 31.67 0.16
CA ARG A 136 -25.81 32.58 -0.79
C ARG A 136 -27.28 32.26 -0.86
N GLU A 137 -28.09 33.24 -0.51
CA GLU A 137 -29.54 33.13 -0.52
C GLU A 137 -30.08 33.48 -1.89
N THR A 138 -30.90 32.60 -2.45
CA THR A 138 -31.62 32.86 -3.69
C THR A 138 -33.11 32.64 -3.46
N CYS A 139 -33.92 33.64 -3.82
CA CYS A 139 -35.36 33.49 -3.88
C CYS A 139 -35.91 34.29 -5.06
N GLY A 140 -36.74 33.62 -5.86
CA GLY A 140 -37.36 34.23 -7.02
C GLY A 140 -38.38 33.30 -7.67
N LYS A 141 -38.81 33.68 -8.86
CA LYS A 141 -39.81 32.90 -9.63
C LYS A 141 -39.27 31.52 -9.99
N GLU A 142 -37.98 31.42 -10.25
CA GLU A 142 -37.22 30.20 -10.53
C GLU A 142 -37.18 29.21 -9.36
N THR A 143 -37.34 29.70 -8.13
CA THR A 143 -37.43 28.87 -6.92
C THR A 143 -38.86 28.70 -6.41
N ASP A 144 -39.87 29.08 -7.20
CA ASP A 144 -41.27 29.22 -6.77
C ASP A 144 -41.43 30.00 -5.46
N TYR A 145 -40.62 31.05 -5.28
CA TYR A 145 -40.58 31.91 -4.10
C TYR A 145 -40.24 31.16 -2.79
N THR A 146 -39.55 30.02 -2.91
CA THR A 146 -38.93 29.32 -1.77
C THR A 146 -37.49 29.79 -1.63
N CYS A 147 -37.02 30.02 -0.40
CA CYS A 147 -35.61 30.34 -0.14
C CYS A 147 -34.74 29.10 -0.37
N TYR A 148 -33.68 29.26 -1.15
CA TYR A 148 -32.62 28.28 -1.30
C TYR A 148 -31.30 28.87 -0.81
N TYR A 149 -30.53 28.05 -0.12
CA TYR A 149 -29.24 28.41 0.47
C TYR A 149 -28.17 27.58 -0.23
N GLU A 150 -27.29 28.26 -0.98
CA GLU A 150 -26.14 27.63 -1.60
C GLU A 150 -24.90 27.89 -0.75
N ILE A 151 -24.20 26.83 -0.31
CA ILE A 151 -22.96 26.99 0.46
C ILE A 151 -21.90 27.59 -0.46
N ILE A 152 -21.34 28.73 -0.05
CA ILE A 152 -20.21 29.38 -0.71
C ILE A 152 -18.95 28.61 -0.31
N LYS A 153 -18.20 28.10 -1.30
CA LYS A 153 -16.90 27.45 -1.07
C LYS A 153 -15.78 28.19 -1.78
N PRO A 154 -14.65 28.48 -1.12
CA PRO A 154 -14.40 28.34 0.34
C PRO A 154 -15.21 29.35 1.19
N CYS A 155 -15.48 29.05 2.45
CA CYS A 155 -15.99 30.00 3.44
C CYS A 155 -15.45 29.78 4.86
N CYS A 156 -14.82 30.81 5.43
CA CYS A 156 -14.48 30.79 6.85
C CYS A 156 -15.75 30.85 7.73
N GLY A 157 -15.83 29.98 8.75
CA GLY A 157 -16.82 29.99 9.82
C GLY A 157 -17.79 28.80 9.81
N ASP A 158 -17.70 27.89 8.84
CA ASP A 158 -18.56 26.71 8.76
C ASP A 158 -17.99 25.48 9.48
N ASN A 159 -16.82 25.61 10.11
CA ASN A 159 -16.05 24.53 10.75
C ASN A 159 -15.62 23.40 9.78
N VAL A 160 -15.55 23.68 8.48
CA VAL A 160 -15.03 22.76 7.46
C VAL A 160 -13.83 23.43 6.81
N CYS A 161 -12.64 22.89 7.02
CA CYS A 161 -11.45 23.44 6.39
C CYS A 161 -11.43 23.05 4.90
N ASP A 162 -11.66 24.03 4.03
CA ASP A 162 -11.49 23.87 2.59
C ASP A 162 -10.05 24.21 2.15
N LYS A 163 -9.61 23.67 1.00
CA LYS A 163 -8.23 23.84 0.50
C LYS A 163 -7.79 25.28 0.31
N ALA A 164 -8.73 26.18 0.01
CA ALA A 164 -8.44 27.59 -0.20
C ALA A 164 -8.40 28.41 1.12
N GLU A 165 -8.75 27.79 2.25
CA GLU A 165 -8.83 28.43 3.57
C GLU A 165 -7.59 28.22 4.42
N TYR A 166 -6.78 27.20 4.09
CA TYR A 166 -5.63 26.82 4.90
C TYR A 166 -4.65 27.99 5.07
N GLY A 167 -4.46 28.41 6.33
CA GLY A 167 -3.62 29.56 6.71
C GLY A 167 -4.31 30.93 6.68
N ASN A 168 -5.58 31.02 6.24
CA ASN A 168 -6.34 32.27 6.13
C ASN A 168 -7.63 32.29 6.98
N CYS A 169 -8.14 31.13 7.39
CA CYS A 169 -9.36 31.00 8.21
C CYS A 169 -9.07 30.30 9.55
N GLU A 170 -9.91 30.54 10.55
CA GLU A 170 -9.85 29.86 11.86
C GLU A 170 -10.35 28.40 11.80
N ASP A 171 -11.11 28.02 10.78
CA ASP A 171 -11.65 26.67 10.59
C ASP A 171 -10.58 25.63 10.27
N CYS A 172 -9.45 26.07 9.72
CA CYS A 172 -8.31 25.22 9.39
C CYS A 172 -7.30 25.17 10.55
N PRO A 173 -7.22 24.05 11.29
CA PRO A 173 -6.20 23.93 12.33
C PRO A 173 -4.81 23.91 11.69
N SER A 174 -3.85 24.58 12.34
CA SER A 174 -2.44 24.46 11.97
C SER A 174 -1.95 23.05 12.28
N CYS A 175 -1.56 22.30 11.26
CA CYS A 175 -0.92 21.01 11.45
C CYS A 175 0.56 21.21 11.75
N GLU A 176 0.89 21.50 13.02
CA GLU A 176 2.26 21.49 13.51
C GLU A 176 2.52 20.18 14.25
N THR A 177 3.70 19.59 14.03
CA THR A 177 4.15 18.41 14.78
C THR A 177 5.41 18.74 15.55
N ALA A 178 5.44 18.35 16.82
CA ALA A 178 6.64 18.42 17.64
C ALA A 178 7.59 17.23 17.38
N GLU A 179 7.12 16.19 16.68
CA GLU A 179 7.96 15.05 16.30
C GLU A 179 8.91 15.49 15.18
N LYS A 180 10.22 15.45 15.48
CA LYS A 180 11.25 15.50 14.43
C LYS A 180 10.96 14.39 13.43
N CYS A 181 11.22 14.66 12.15
CA CYS A 181 11.02 13.71 11.04
C CYS A 181 9.58 13.35 10.70
N SER A 182 8.66 14.21 11.04
CA SER A 182 7.29 14.04 10.60
C SER A 182 6.87 15.29 9.87
N GLU A 183 6.24 15.10 8.72
CA GLU A 183 5.49 16.15 8.06
C GLU A 183 4.03 16.02 8.50
N ALA A 184 3.45 17.12 8.94
CA ALA A 184 2.03 17.18 9.24
C ALA A 184 1.34 17.97 8.12
N HIS A 185 0.29 17.40 7.55
CA HIS A 185 -0.55 18.07 6.56
C HIS A 185 -2.01 17.85 6.89
N PHE A 186 -2.87 18.79 6.50
CA PHE A 186 -4.30 18.63 6.68
C PHE A 186 -4.88 17.78 5.54
N ASP A 187 -5.55 16.69 5.90
CA ASP A 187 -6.29 15.83 4.97
C ASP A 187 -7.72 16.36 4.87
N TYR A 188 -8.03 17.00 3.74
CA TYR A 188 -9.33 17.65 3.50
C TYR A 188 -10.49 16.65 3.42
N ASP A 189 -10.25 15.41 3.02
CA ASP A 189 -11.30 14.39 2.96
C ASP A 189 -11.63 13.87 4.36
N LYS A 190 -10.62 13.78 5.23
CA LYS A 190 -10.78 13.35 6.63
C LYS A 190 -11.09 14.49 7.60
N GLN A 191 -10.95 15.75 7.16
CA GLN A 191 -11.04 16.94 8.01
C GLN A 191 -10.16 16.83 9.27
N ALA A 192 -8.93 16.36 9.08
CA ALA A 192 -7.99 16.11 10.18
C ALA A 192 -6.53 16.29 9.75
N CYS A 193 -5.68 16.70 10.71
CA CYS A 193 -4.23 16.67 10.51
C CYS A 193 -3.73 15.22 10.45
N VAL A 194 -3.06 14.88 9.36
CA VAL A 194 -2.38 13.60 9.16
C VAL A 194 -0.88 13.84 9.31
N ILE A 195 -0.26 13.04 10.18
CA ILE A 195 1.19 13.05 10.40
C ILE A 195 1.80 11.91 9.58
N THR A 196 2.62 12.26 8.60
CA THR A 196 3.41 11.32 7.80
C THR A 196 4.84 11.32 8.29
N LYS A 197 5.32 10.15 8.71
CA LYS A 197 6.72 9.98 9.09
C LYS A 197 7.58 9.90 7.84
N GLU A 198 8.58 10.77 7.77
CA GLU A 198 9.62 10.67 6.75
C GLU A 198 10.51 9.47 7.09
N SER A 199 10.81 8.64 6.09
CA SER A 199 11.79 7.57 6.24
C SER A 199 13.20 8.12 5.99
N GLY A 200 14.16 7.79 6.86
CA GLY A 200 15.57 8.14 6.67
C GLY A 200 15.92 9.56 7.14
N CYS A 201 15.25 10.03 8.17
CA CYS A 201 15.41 11.37 8.70
C CYS A 201 16.45 11.41 9.83
N CYS A 202 17.01 12.57 10.15
CA CYS A 202 17.93 12.67 11.30
C CYS A 202 17.27 13.29 12.54
N GLY A 203 17.51 12.68 13.69
CA GLY A 203 17.13 13.11 15.04
C GLY A 203 15.97 12.33 15.68
N ASN A 204 15.57 11.17 15.14
CA ASN A 204 14.51 10.32 15.69
C ASN A 204 15.03 9.21 16.64
N GLY A 205 16.36 9.14 16.83
CA GLY A 205 17.03 8.15 17.67
C GLY A 205 17.17 6.77 17.04
N ALA A 206 17.00 6.64 15.72
CA ALA A 206 17.17 5.39 14.99
C ALA A 206 17.92 5.61 13.68
N CYS A 207 18.92 4.78 13.41
CA CYS A 207 19.69 4.85 12.17
C CYS A 207 18.96 4.09 11.05
N GLU A 208 17.95 4.72 10.43
CA GLU A 208 17.09 4.09 9.41
C GLU A 208 17.79 3.96 8.05
N ILE A 209 17.20 3.23 7.09
CA ILE A 209 17.77 3.15 5.73
C ILE A 209 17.95 4.56 5.14
N GLY A 210 19.08 4.79 4.47
CA GLY A 210 19.45 6.09 3.90
C GLY A 210 20.26 6.96 4.88
N GLU A 211 20.23 6.64 6.17
CA GLU A 211 21.05 7.31 7.16
C GLU A 211 22.41 6.63 7.33
N SER A 212 23.42 7.46 7.51
CA SER A 212 24.81 7.04 7.68
C SER A 212 25.48 7.91 8.72
N CYS A 213 26.66 7.48 9.16
CA CYS A 213 27.53 8.27 10.04
C CYS A 213 27.85 9.68 9.51
N THR A 214 27.78 9.87 8.19
CA THR A 214 28.08 11.14 7.55
C THR A 214 26.83 12.00 7.35
N SER A 215 25.68 11.39 7.07
CA SER A 215 24.42 12.11 6.86
C SER A 215 23.65 12.36 8.15
N CYS A 216 23.75 11.48 9.15
CA CYS A 216 23.04 11.59 10.42
C CYS A 216 23.86 11.10 11.62
N LYS A 217 24.60 12.02 12.26
CA LYS A 217 25.39 11.71 13.46
C LYS A 217 24.57 11.60 14.73
N ASP A 218 23.37 12.19 14.74
CA ASP A 218 22.52 12.24 15.93
C ASP A 218 21.91 10.86 16.22
N ASP A 219 21.58 10.08 15.17
CA ASP A 219 20.92 8.78 15.31
C ASP A 219 21.85 7.60 15.02
N CYS A 220 22.80 7.75 14.09
CA CYS A 220 23.76 6.70 13.77
C CYS A 220 25.01 6.80 14.66
N THR A 221 25.07 5.93 15.67
CA THR A 221 26.31 5.72 16.43
C THR A 221 27.32 5.00 15.55
N CYS A 222 28.51 5.57 15.44
CA CYS A 222 29.55 5.06 14.56
C CYS A 222 30.87 4.90 15.29
N ARG A 223 31.56 3.81 14.99
CA ARG A 223 32.91 3.54 15.47
C ARG A 223 33.89 3.86 14.36
N GLU A 224 34.91 4.66 14.68
CA GLU A 224 35.93 5.01 13.70
C GLU A 224 36.56 3.75 13.12
N GLY A 225 36.47 3.63 11.79
CA GLY A 225 37.01 2.50 11.05
C GLY A 225 36.12 1.27 10.99
N SER A 226 34.88 1.29 11.49
CA SER A 226 33.93 0.20 11.29
C SER A 226 33.14 0.43 10.00
N THR A 227 33.60 -0.20 8.92
CA THR A 227 33.03 -0.10 7.58
C THR A 227 32.93 -1.48 6.93
N LEU A 228 31.99 -1.64 6.00
CA LEU A 228 31.67 -2.92 5.36
C LEU A 228 32.85 -3.52 4.57
N ASP A 229 33.83 -2.72 4.15
CA ASP A 229 35.05 -3.21 3.49
C ASP A 229 35.95 -4.02 4.43
N LYS A 230 35.79 -3.82 5.74
CA LYS A 230 36.52 -4.57 6.77
C LYS A 230 35.78 -5.84 7.20
N TYR A 231 34.61 -6.15 6.63
CA TYR A 231 33.90 -7.38 6.95
C TYR A 231 34.72 -8.63 6.58
N PRO A 232 34.72 -9.69 7.41
CA PRO A 232 34.06 -9.82 8.72
C PRO A 232 34.94 -9.41 9.92
N GLY A 233 36.10 -8.76 9.68
CA GLY A 233 37.14 -8.55 10.69
C GLY A 233 36.81 -7.58 11.82
N PHE A 234 35.73 -6.81 11.70
CA PHE A 234 35.22 -5.97 12.79
C PHE A 234 34.40 -6.77 13.82
N LEU A 235 33.74 -7.86 13.37
CA LEU A 235 33.01 -8.75 14.26
C LEU A 235 33.95 -9.38 15.29
N GLY A 236 33.46 -9.49 16.53
CA GLY A 236 34.14 -10.16 17.63
C GLY A 236 34.37 -11.64 17.38
N LYS A 237 34.93 -12.32 18.38
CA LYS A 237 35.35 -13.74 18.22
C LYS A 237 34.19 -14.73 18.15
N SER A 238 32.99 -14.33 18.56
CA SER A 238 31.80 -15.20 18.64
C SER A 238 30.50 -14.44 18.37
N PRO A 239 30.32 -13.89 17.15
CA PRO A 239 29.06 -13.24 16.78
C PRO A 239 27.93 -14.27 16.67
N TYR A 240 26.70 -13.77 16.65
CA TYR A 240 25.53 -14.56 16.28
C TYR A 240 25.12 -14.30 14.83
N VAL A 241 24.67 -15.33 14.12
CA VAL A 241 23.89 -15.18 12.90
C VAL A 241 22.43 -15.41 13.26
N VAL A 242 21.63 -14.36 13.16
CA VAL A 242 20.26 -14.34 13.67
C VAL A 242 19.27 -14.33 12.52
N VAL A 243 18.34 -15.29 12.55
CA VAL A 243 17.20 -15.36 11.62
C VAL A 243 15.90 -15.05 12.35
N GLY A 244 14.92 -14.55 11.61
CA GLY A 244 13.58 -14.31 12.15
C GLY A 244 12.89 -15.59 12.63
N ASP A 245 12.01 -15.46 13.62
CA ASP A 245 11.20 -16.59 14.12
C ASP A 245 10.23 -17.11 13.05
N GLU A 246 9.81 -16.23 12.14
CA GLU A 246 8.92 -16.54 11.01
C GLU A 246 9.65 -16.56 9.66
N ALA A 247 10.99 -16.63 9.69
CA ALA A 247 11.81 -16.59 8.50
C ALA A 247 11.52 -17.77 7.55
N LYS A 248 11.66 -17.53 6.24
CA LYS A 248 11.46 -18.59 5.24
C LYS A 248 12.64 -19.57 5.29
N GLY A 249 12.43 -20.78 4.75
CA GLY A 249 13.48 -21.80 4.66
C GLY A 249 14.74 -21.31 3.94
N THR A 250 14.58 -20.42 2.94
CA THR A 250 15.69 -19.77 2.24
C THR A 250 16.55 -18.89 3.16
N ASP A 251 15.96 -18.18 4.11
CA ASP A 251 16.71 -17.37 5.09
C ASP A 251 17.50 -18.25 6.06
N VAL A 252 16.90 -19.34 6.56
CA VAL A 252 17.58 -20.32 7.42
C VAL A 252 18.78 -20.97 6.71
N PHE A 253 18.61 -21.30 5.43
CA PHE A 253 19.70 -21.79 4.59
C PHE A 253 20.78 -20.73 4.36
N THR A 254 20.38 -19.49 4.10
CA THR A 254 21.27 -18.34 3.94
C THR A 254 22.11 -18.10 5.20
N ALA A 255 21.50 -18.16 6.38
CA ALA A 255 22.17 -18.06 7.67
C ALA A 255 23.23 -19.15 7.86
N SER A 256 22.87 -20.40 7.54
CA SER A 256 23.79 -21.54 7.62
C SER A 256 25.00 -21.37 6.68
N ASN A 257 24.76 -20.89 5.46
CA ASN A 257 25.85 -20.61 4.51
C ASN A 257 26.75 -19.48 4.97
N LEU A 258 26.19 -18.43 5.57
CA LEU A 258 26.97 -17.32 6.09
C LEU A 258 27.80 -17.74 7.30
N ALA A 259 27.22 -18.52 8.21
CA ALA A 259 27.93 -19.10 9.35
C ALA A 259 29.14 -19.95 8.90
N ASN A 260 28.97 -20.78 7.88
CA ASN A 260 30.07 -21.56 7.30
C ASN A 260 31.16 -20.67 6.68
N ALA A 261 30.80 -19.57 6.01
CA ALA A 261 31.77 -18.63 5.44
C ALA A 261 32.59 -17.91 6.54
N LEU A 262 31.95 -17.58 7.67
CA LEU A 262 32.63 -17.02 8.84
C LEU A 262 33.58 -18.02 9.49
N LEU A 263 33.19 -19.30 9.61
CA LEU A 263 34.06 -20.37 10.12
C LEU A 263 35.33 -20.55 9.27
N VAL A 264 35.21 -20.47 7.93
CA VAL A 264 36.38 -20.49 7.02
C VAL A 264 37.31 -19.30 7.27
N SER A 265 36.76 -18.18 7.74
CA SER A 265 37.52 -16.99 8.15
C SER A 265 38.02 -17.07 9.60
N ASN A 266 37.96 -18.26 10.23
CA ASN A 266 38.32 -18.52 11.62
C ASN A 266 37.52 -17.71 12.66
N ILE A 267 36.27 -17.36 12.32
CA ILE A 267 35.32 -16.73 13.23
C ILE A 267 34.31 -17.80 13.66
N LYS A 268 34.32 -18.14 14.94
CA LYS A 268 33.31 -19.05 15.52
C LYS A 268 31.99 -18.30 15.60
N VAL A 269 30.90 -18.95 15.25
CA VAL A 269 29.60 -18.29 15.16
C VAL A 269 28.52 -19.28 15.57
N ASP A 270 27.52 -18.78 16.28
CA ASP A 270 26.30 -19.54 16.58
C ASP A 270 25.14 -18.99 15.76
N THR A 271 24.31 -19.89 15.22
CA THR A 271 23.06 -19.49 14.57
C THR A 271 21.93 -19.49 15.60
N LYS A 272 21.14 -18.41 15.66
CA LYS A 272 20.03 -18.23 16.60
C LYS A 272 18.76 -17.80 15.87
N LEU A 273 17.61 -18.18 16.41
CA LEU A 273 16.36 -17.49 16.12
C LEU A 273 16.32 -16.16 16.88
N ALA A 274 15.58 -15.17 16.37
CA ALA A 274 15.40 -13.88 17.03
C ALA A 274 14.92 -14.03 18.47
N SER A 275 13.97 -14.93 18.74
CA SER A 275 13.46 -15.24 20.09
C SER A 275 14.47 -15.91 21.03
N GLN A 276 15.57 -16.47 20.50
CA GLN A 276 16.61 -17.13 21.29
C GLN A 276 17.75 -16.18 21.68
N VAL A 277 17.76 -14.96 21.12
CA VAL A 277 18.70 -13.93 21.50
C VAL A 277 18.20 -13.34 22.82
N GLY A 278 19.01 -13.47 23.88
CA GLY A 278 18.71 -12.91 25.19
C GLY A 278 18.78 -11.38 25.17
N LYS A 279 19.94 -10.82 25.50
CA LYS A 279 20.17 -9.38 25.37
C LYS A 279 20.92 -9.06 24.09
N VAL A 280 20.38 -8.14 23.30
CA VAL A 280 20.97 -7.69 22.03
C VAL A 280 22.37 -7.10 22.24
N SER A 281 22.64 -6.50 23.40
CA SER A 281 23.89 -5.81 23.74
C SER A 281 25.04 -6.74 24.18
N GLU A 282 24.89 -8.06 24.15
CA GLU A 282 25.91 -8.99 24.66
C GLU A 282 26.85 -9.53 23.56
N HIS A 283 26.44 -9.46 22.30
CA HIS A 283 27.16 -10.06 21.18
C HIS A 283 27.05 -9.20 19.93
N ASP A 284 28.10 -9.21 19.11
CA ASP A 284 28.01 -8.78 17.71
C ASP A 284 27.08 -9.73 16.94
N MET A 285 26.34 -9.22 15.95
CA MET A 285 25.37 -10.04 15.23
C MET A 285 25.32 -9.75 13.74
N ILE A 286 24.96 -10.77 12.98
CA ILE A 286 24.46 -10.62 11.61
C ILE A 286 22.99 -11.00 11.62
N ILE A 287 22.12 -10.02 11.40
CA ILE A 287 20.67 -10.17 11.48
C ILE A 287 20.13 -10.16 10.05
N LEU A 288 19.44 -11.23 9.65
CA LEU A 288 18.96 -11.38 8.27
C LEU A 288 17.46 -11.62 8.14
N GLY A 289 16.94 -11.33 6.96
CA GLY A 289 15.56 -11.59 6.55
C GLY A 289 14.77 -10.30 6.36
N ARG A 290 13.49 -10.30 6.72
CA ARG A 290 12.61 -9.14 6.62
C ARG A 290 12.24 -8.61 8.00
N PRO A 291 12.02 -7.29 8.18
CA PRO A 291 11.67 -6.73 9.49
C PRO A 291 10.44 -7.40 10.13
N CYS A 292 9.40 -7.68 9.34
CA CYS A 292 8.19 -8.34 9.84
C CYS A 292 8.37 -9.79 10.29
N GLU A 293 9.40 -10.50 9.81
CA GLU A 293 9.69 -11.89 10.17
C GLU A 293 10.76 -11.97 11.27
N ASN A 294 11.55 -10.91 11.44
CA ASN A 294 12.65 -10.82 12.38
C ASN A 294 12.51 -9.57 13.27
N LYS A 295 11.98 -9.77 14.48
CA LYS A 295 11.72 -8.69 15.44
C LYS A 295 12.94 -7.84 15.80
N LEU A 296 14.13 -8.43 15.83
CA LEU A 296 15.36 -7.67 16.07
C LEU A 296 15.66 -6.74 14.90
N LEU A 297 15.53 -7.24 13.68
CA LEU A 297 15.71 -6.43 12.47
C LEU A 297 14.71 -5.27 12.43
N ALA A 298 13.44 -5.52 12.80
CA ALA A 298 12.42 -4.49 12.98
C ALA A 298 12.77 -3.45 14.03
N GLU A 299 13.34 -3.86 15.17
CA GLU A 299 13.77 -2.94 16.23
C GLU A 299 14.87 -2.00 15.75
N PHE A 300 15.88 -2.54 15.05
CA PHE A 300 17.01 -1.76 14.55
C PHE A 300 16.61 -0.77 13.45
N LEU A 301 15.69 -1.18 12.56
CA LEU A 301 15.26 -0.38 11.42
C LEU A 301 14.01 0.47 11.69
N LYS A 302 13.45 0.39 12.91
CA LYS A 302 12.15 0.99 13.30
C LYS A 302 11.01 0.69 12.32
N GLN A 303 11.06 -0.48 11.70
CA GLN A 303 10.10 -0.90 10.69
C GLN A 303 9.47 -2.24 11.09
N SER A 304 8.15 -2.27 11.30
CA SER A 304 7.44 -3.50 11.63
C SER A 304 6.75 -4.15 10.44
N LYS A 305 6.54 -3.41 9.34
CA LYS A 305 5.81 -3.89 8.16
C LYS A 305 6.76 -4.56 7.16
N CYS A 306 6.25 -5.59 6.47
CA CYS A 306 6.99 -6.19 5.35
C CYS A 306 6.97 -5.28 4.11
N GLU A 307 5.88 -4.54 3.93
CA GLU A 307 5.58 -3.77 2.74
C GLU A 307 6.17 -2.36 2.84
N GLY A 308 6.61 -1.83 1.70
CA GLY A 308 7.08 -0.45 1.58
C GLY A 308 8.47 -0.16 2.17
N PHE A 309 9.12 -1.16 2.80
CA PHE A 309 10.48 -1.00 3.32
C PHE A 309 11.56 -1.07 2.23
N LEU A 310 11.36 -1.94 1.24
CA LEU A 310 12.21 -2.09 0.06
C LEU A 310 11.33 -2.30 -1.17
N GLU A 311 11.83 -1.96 -2.34
CA GLU A 311 11.19 -2.29 -3.61
C GLU A 311 11.48 -3.76 -3.99
N PRO A 312 10.61 -4.41 -4.80
CA PRO A 312 10.90 -5.73 -5.35
C PRO A 312 12.24 -5.79 -6.07
N GLY A 313 13.04 -6.84 -5.79
CA GLY A 313 14.38 -6.98 -6.37
C GLY A 313 15.43 -6.04 -5.77
N ARG A 314 15.19 -5.55 -4.54
CA ARG A 314 16.17 -4.81 -3.74
C ARG A 314 16.52 -5.53 -2.44
N ALA A 315 17.72 -5.26 -1.98
CA ALA A 315 18.19 -5.61 -0.65
C ALA A 315 19.12 -4.50 -0.12
N VAL A 316 19.37 -4.50 1.18
CA VAL A 316 20.31 -3.61 1.86
C VAL A 316 21.24 -4.41 2.77
N VAL A 317 22.50 -3.98 2.83
CA VAL A 317 23.43 -4.36 3.88
C VAL A 317 23.78 -3.11 4.66
N LYS A 318 23.48 -3.10 5.96
CA LYS A 318 23.76 -1.97 6.84
C LYS A 318 24.59 -2.42 8.04
N LEU A 319 25.63 -1.67 8.36
CA LEU A 319 26.43 -1.81 9.56
C LEU A 319 25.96 -0.77 10.58
N VAL A 320 25.55 -1.24 11.75
CA VAL A 320 25.13 -0.40 12.88
C VAL A 320 26.02 -0.70 14.07
N VAL A 321 26.38 0.33 14.85
CA VAL A 321 27.05 0.17 16.13
C VAL A 321 26.08 0.58 17.24
N LYS A 322 25.86 -0.30 18.22
CA LYS A 322 24.99 -0.01 19.37
C LYS A 322 25.59 -0.62 20.63
N ASP A 323 25.67 0.17 21.70
CA ASP A 323 26.24 -0.24 22.99
C ASP A 323 27.66 -0.85 22.88
N GLY A 324 28.44 -0.40 21.90
CA GLY A 324 29.80 -0.86 21.65
C GLY A 324 29.93 -2.15 20.81
N ASN A 325 28.82 -2.79 20.46
CA ASN A 325 28.78 -3.95 19.57
C ASN A 325 28.43 -3.54 18.14
N GLU A 326 28.79 -4.41 17.19
CA GLU A 326 28.61 -4.21 15.76
C GLU A 326 27.59 -5.20 15.19
N TYR A 327 26.64 -4.65 14.41
CA TYR A 327 25.52 -5.38 13.87
C TYR A 327 25.50 -5.22 12.36
N VAL A 328 25.51 -6.33 11.62
CA VAL A 328 25.28 -6.34 10.17
C VAL A 328 23.82 -6.70 9.94
N LEU A 329 23.04 -5.72 9.49
CA LEU A 329 21.65 -5.89 9.08
C LEU A 329 21.63 -6.24 7.59
N LEU A 330 21.14 -7.43 7.26
CA LEU A 330 21.04 -7.94 5.90
C LEU A 330 19.55 -8.14 5.56
N ALA A 331 18.94 -7.14 4.95
CA ALA A 331 17.51 -7.18 4.67
C ALA A 331 17.23 -7.21 3.16
N GLY A 332 16.42 -8.17 2.71
CA GLY A 332 15.92 -8.24 1.34
C GLY A 332 14.42 -7.98 1.27
N TYR A 333 13.92 -7.56 0.11
CA TYR A 333 12.47 -7.52 -0.13
C TYR A 333 11.83 -8.91 0.03
N SER A 334 12.50 -9.94 -0.48
CA SER A 334 12.17 -11.35 -0.32
C SER A 334 13.33 -12.15 0.27
N ALA A 335 13.07 -13.39 0.70
CA ALA A 335 14.11 -14.30 1.19
C ALA A 335 15.17 -14.61 0.11
N ASP A 336 14.78 -14.63 -1.17
CA ASP A 336 15.71 -14.80 -2.29
C ASP A 336 16.60 -13.57 -2.48
N ASP A 337 16.06 -12.37 -2.27
CA ASP A 337 16.84 -11.12 -2.29
C ASP A 337 17.85 -11.07 -1.14
N THR A 338 17.44 -11.48 0.07
CA THR A 338 18.34 -11.65 1.22
C THR A 338 19.47 -12.63 0.91
N ALA A 339 19.17 -13.77 0.30
CA ALA A 339 20.16 -14.76 -0.11
C ALA A 339 21.17 -14.19 -1.12
N LYS A 340 20.69 -13.50 -2.15
CA LYS A 340 21.54 -12.87 -3.17
C LYS A 340 22.43 -11.77 -2.58
N ALA A 341 21.91 -10.98 -1.64
CA ALA A 341 22.69 -9.98 -0.93
C ALA A 341 23.76 -10.60 -0.02
N SER A 342 23.45 -11.72 0.65
CA SER A 342 24.41 -12.52 1.43
C SER A 342 25.58 -13.00 0.57
N GLU A 343 25.32 -13.44 -0.66
CA GLU A 343 26.37 -13.84 -1.60
C GLU A 343 27.31 -12.69 -1.96
N LEU A 344 26.81 -11.45 -2.01
CA LEU A 344 27.63 -10.27 -2.26
C LEU A 344 28.46 -9.89 -1.03
N LEU A 345 27.87 -9.93 0.16
CA LEU A 345 28.56 -9.67 1.44
C LEU A 345 29.78 -10.57 1.62
N LYS A 346 29.68 -11.85 1.23
CA LYS A 346 30.82 -12.81 1.30
C LYS A 346 31.97 -12.49 0.34
N LYS A 347 31.74 -11.78 -0.76
CA LYS A 347 32.73 -11.59 -1.84
C LYS A 347 33.72 -10.44 -1.60
N LYS A 348 33.59 -9.71 -0.47
CA LYS A 348 34.30 -8.46 -0.16
C LYS A 348 34.00 -7.35 -1.20
N GLY A 349 34.33 -6.11 -0.87
CA GLY A 349 34.17 -4.96 -1.77
C GLY A 349 32.91 -4.13 -1.57
N LEU A 350 32.09 -4.46 -0.56
CA LEU A 350 31.15 -3.48 0.00
C LEU A 350 31.97 -2.41 0.75
N THR A 351 31.56 -1.15 0.70
CA THR A 351 32.26 -0.04 1.37
C THR A 351 31.24 0.83 2.14
N GLY A 352 31.72 1.66 3.06
CA GLY A 352 30.84 2.50 3.89
C GLY A 352 30.10 1.71 4.97
N THR A 353 29.00 2.27 5.47
CA THR A 353 28.17 1.66 6.52
C THR A 353 26.82 1.18 6.00
N GLU A 354 26.44 1.53 4.79
CA GLU A 354 25.20 1.07 4.16
C GLU A 354 25.44 0.87 2.67
N VAL A 355 24.91 -0.21 2.12
CA VAL A 355 24.94 -0.49 0.69
C VAL A 355 23.59 -1.03 0.24
N MET A 356 22.99 -0.34 -0.74
CA MET A 356 21.82 -0.82 -1.46
C MET A 356 22.24 -1.77 -2.58
N ILE A 357 21.49 -2.86 -2.75
CA ILE A 357 21.80 -3.95 -3.68
C ILE A 357 20.62 -4.18 -4.61
N ASP A 358 20.90 -4.22 -5.90
CA ASP A 358 19.99 -4.72 -6.94
C ASP A 358 20.10 -6.25 -7.04
N THR A 359 19.00 -6.92 -6.70
CA THR A 359 18.85 -8.37 -6.71
C THR A 359 17.87 -8.86 -7.78
N SER A 360 17.34 -7.96 -8.62
CA SER A 360 16.41 -8.29 -9.71
C SER A 360 17.02 -9.24 -10.76
N GLY A 361 18.34 -9.21 -10.92
CA GLY A 361 19.08 -10.05 -11.86
C GLY A 361 19.46 -11.44 -11.32
N SER A 362 20.18 -12.20 -12.15
CA SER A 362 20.80 -13.49 -11.78
C SER A 362 22.01 -13.34 -10.86
N THR A 363 22.55 -12.12 -10.75
CA THR A 363 23.68 -11.76 -9.91
C THR A 363 23.38 -10.44 -9.23
N ALA A 364 23.59 -10.37 -7.91
CA ALA A 364 23.44 -9.15 -7.13
C ALA A 364 24.50 -8.10 -7.52
N LYS A 365 24.12 -6.82 -7.51
CA LYS A 365 25.01 -5.68 -7.79
C LYS A 365 24.79 -4.56 -6.80
N VAL A 366 25.85 -3.85 -6.44
CA VAL A 366 25.74 -2.61 -5.66
C VAL A 366 25.07 -1.52 -6.50
N ILE A 367 24.13 -0.79 -5.89
CA ILE A 367 23.55 0.43 -6.43
C ILE A 367 24.35 1.58 -5.81
N ASN A 368 25.02 2.37 -6.67
CA ASN A 368 25.80 3.54 -6.24
C ASN A 368 24.96 4.79 -6.23
#